data_AF-A0A6A6E9I7-F1
#
_entry.id   AF-A0A6A6E9I7-F1
#
_cell.length_a   1.000
_cell.length_b   1.000
_cell.length_c   1.000
_cell.angle_alpha   90.00
_cell.angle_beta   90.00
_cell.angle_gamma   90.00
#
_symmetry.space_group_name_H-M   'P 1'
#
loop_
_entity.id
_entity.type
_entity.pdbx_description
1 polymer ?
#
loop_
_entity_poly.entity_id
_entity_poly.type
_entity_poly.pdbx_seq_one_letter_code
_entity_poly.pdbx_strand_id
1 'polypeptide(L)'
;MCYPKLPSLTKEVDDKRRKAQRRRRTSRNATSSVAVPEAIFRCVICTDDVPRVSLSSSITAACSHPPQTCRPCISSWISSRLKSSGHGSLTCPQCNERLNDMEIKAFATPEVYEEYEVLVLCSSLSDNPEFHWCIGPGCQYGQLHADSNPIFRCAQCSFRSCIEHKVPWHDGFTCTEYDASIVSRQREMEEAASKKKIKQTSRQCPGENCGWRIEKNEGCDHITCRKCKTEFCWLCKANYKDIRRHGNMAHRRTRRYYSTNLPAL
;
A
#
# COMPACT_ATOMS: atom_id res chain seq x y z
N MET A 1 23.24 -19.09 6.90
CA MET A 1 23.96 -19.04 8.20
C MET A 1 23.20 -18.12 9.14
N CYS A 2 22.62 -18.68 10.21
CA CYS A 2 21.90 -17.94 11.24
C CYS A 2 22.88 -17.49 12.33
N TYR A 3 22.87 -16.20 12.70
CA TYR A 3 23.50 -15.76 13.95
C TYR A 3 22.52 -15.97 15.12
N PRO A 4 22.96 -16.59 16.24
CA PRO A 4 22.10 -16.84 17.39
C PRO A 4 21.91 -15.59 18.26
N LYS A 5 20.72 -15.43 18.83
CA LYS A 5 20.40 -14.45 19.88
C LYS A 5 21.33 -14.67 21.09
N LEU A 6 21.99 -13.62 21.57
CA LEU A 6 22.75 -13.63 22.83
C LEU A 6 21.81 -13.47 24.04
N PRO A 7 22.07 -14.14 25.19
CA PRO A 7 21.21 -14.07 26.37
C PRO A 7 21.43 -12.81 27.22
N SER A 8 20.36 -12.33 27.83
CA SER A 8 20.30 -11.20 28.77
C SER A 8 21.04 -11.48 30.08
N LEU A 9 22.10 -10.72 30.35
CA LEU A 9 22.79 -10.69 31.65
C LEU A 9 22.25 -9.52 32.51
N THR A 10 21.16 -9.74 33.24
CA THR A 10 20.54 -8.73 34.11
C THR A 10 20.27 -9.26 35.51
N LYS A 11 21.33 -9.53 36.31
CA LYS A 11 21.21 -9.60 37.79
C LYS A 11 22.43 -9.10 38.58
N GLU A 12 23.61 -8.94 37.99
CA GLU A 12 24.82 -8.50 38.73
C GLU A 12 25.12 -6.99 38.67
N VAL A 13 24.37 -6.23 37.86
CA VAL A 13 24.58 -4.78 37.67
C VAL A 13 23.80 -3.94 38.70
N ASP A 14 22.69 -4.47 39.24
CA ASP A 14 21.81 -3.74 40.17
C ASP A 14 22.37 -3.62 41.60
N ASP A 15 23.17 -4.59 42.05
CA ASP A 15 23.73 -4.58 43.42
C ASP A 15 24.90 -3.61 43.59
N LYS A 16 25.60 -3.27 42.50
CA LYS A 16 26.67 -2.24 42.51
C LYS A 16 26.09 -0.82 42.55
N ARG A 17 24.84 -0.63 42.10
CA ARG A 17 24.17 0.68 42.07
C ARG A 17 23.71 1.14 43.45
N ARG A 18 23.29 0.22 44.33
CA ARG A 18 22.82 0.54 45.70
C ARG A 18 23.94 0.93 46.67
N LYS A 19 25.17 0.44 46.49
CA LYS A 19 26.33 0.80 47.35
C LYS A 19 26.96 2.15 47.01
N ALA A 20 26.84 2.63 45.77
CA ALA A 20 27.33 3.95 45.36
C ALA A 20 26.46 5.13 45.86
N GLN A 21 25.16 4.91 46.06
CA GLN A 21 24.21 5.93 46.54
C GLN A 21 24.37 6.30 48.03
N ARG A 22 25.01 5.45 48.84
CA ARG A 22 25.14 5.68 50.28
C ARG A 22 26.37 6.52 50.69
N ARG A 23 27.31 6.75 49.76
CA ARG A 23 28.53 7.58 49.98
C ARG A 23 28.40 9.04 49.52
N ARG A 24 27.32 9.43 48.82
CA ARG A 24 27.12 10.80 48.32
C ARG A 24 26.33 11.73 49.25
N ARG A 25 25.98 11.28 50.46
CA ARG A 25 25.12 12.03 51.39
C ARG A 25 25.86 12.93 52.40
N THR A 26 27.18 13.02 52.34
CA THR A 26 27.99 13.86 53.24
C THR A 26 29.00 14.70 52.45
N SER A 27 28.51 15.76 51.80
CA SER A 27 29.25 17.00 51.55
C SER A 27 28.25 18.04 51.05
N ARG A 28 27.56 18.68 52.00
CA ARG A 28 26.94 19.99 51.77
C ARG A 28 28.06 20.99 52.03
N ASN A 29 28.63 21.56 50.98
CA ASN A 29 29.26 22.87 51.08
C ASN A 29 28.76 23.71 49.91
N ALA A 30 28.10 24.79 50.29
CA ALA A 30 27.56 25.80 49.42
C ALA A 30 28.70 26.59 48.79
N THR A 31 28.83 26.51 47.48
CA THR A 31 29.44 27.56 46.67
C THR A 31 28.50 27.87 45.52
N SER A 32 27.96 29.08 45.59
CA SER A 32 27.05 29.67 44.61
C SER A 32 27.80 29.89 43.29
N SER A 33 27.53 29.07 42.29
CA SER A 33 28.00 29.29 40.90
C SER A 33 26.85 29.86 40.08
N VAL A 34 27.07 31.08 39.59
CA VAL A 34 26.19 31.88 38.74
C VAL A 34 25.68 31.06 37.54
N ALA A 35 24.36 30.93 37.40
CA ALA A 35 23.72 30.30 36.25
C ALA A 35 23.92 31.20 35.01
N VAL A 36 24.68 30.70 34.03
CA VAL A 36 24.75 31.31 32.70
C VAL A 36 23.37 31.14 32.05
N PRO A 37 22.76 32.16 31.43
CA PRO A 37 21.50 31.99 30.74
C PRO A 37 21.67 30.95 29.62
N GLU A 38 21.05 29.78 29.76
CA GLU A 38 20.96 28.82 28.66
C GLU A 38 20.17 29.48 27.54
N ALA A 39 20.83 29.76 26.41
CA ALA A 39 20.14 30.22 25.23
C ALA A 39 19.05 29.20 24.85
N ILE A 40 17.80 29.64 24.80
CA ILE A 40 16.66 28.83 24.37
C ILE A 40 16.31 29.18 22.91
N PHE A 41 15.76 28.23 22.16
CA PHE A 41 15.21 28.47 20.83
C PHE A 41 13.87 27.76 20.67
N ARG A 42 13.05 28.23 19.74
CA ARG A 42 11.75 27.64 19.43
C ARG A 42 11.87 26.70 18.23
N CYS A 43 11.47 25.44 18.41
CA CYS A 43 11.54 24.43 17.34
C CYS A 43 10.56 24.73 16.20
N VAL A 44 11.00 24.67 14.95
CA VAL A 44 10.12 24.92 13.79
C VAL A 44 9.11 23.78 13.52
N ILE A 45 9.30 22.60 14.11
CA ILE A 45 8.41 21.45 13.92
C ILE A 45 7.39 21.32 15.05
N CYS A 46 7.83 21.23 16.32
CA CYS A 46 6.91 21.08 17.46
C CYS A 46 6.50 22.41 18.11
N THR A 47 7.15 23.53 17.76
CA THR A 47 6.91 24.87 18.33
C THR A 47 7.23 25.03 19.81
N ASP A 48 7.86 24.04 20.44
CA ASP A 48 8.33 24.08 21.82
C ASP A 48 9.63 24.87 21.98
N ASP A 49 9.78 25.53 23.13
CA ASP A 49 11.02 26.17 23.55
C ASP A 49 11.97 25.14 24.16
N VAL A 50 13.17 25.05 23.58
CA VAL A 50 14.17 24.02 23.91
C VAL A 50 15.55 24.63 24.14
N PRO A 51 16.37 24.07 25.05
CA PRO A 51 17.73 24.56 25.30
C PRO A 51 18.63 24.38 24.07
N ARG A 52 19.41 25.40 23.72
CA ARG A 52 20.34 25.37 22.57
C ARG A 52 21.47 24.36 22.72
N VAL A 53 21.80 23.94 23.94
CA VAL A 53 22.74 22.85 24.22
C VAL A 53 22.25 21.49 23.71
N SER A 54 20.96 21.37 23.39
CA SER A 54 20.37 20.15 22.81
C SER A 54 20.54 20.07 21.28
N LEU A 55 21.19 21.06 20.66
CA LEU A 55 21.46 21.11 19.23
C LEU A 55 22.94 20.86 18.94
N SER A 56 23.21 19.97 17.98
CA SER A 56 24.47 20.01 17.24
C SER A 56 24.50 21.25 16.33
N SER A 57 25.70 21.67 15.92
CA SER A 57 25.90 22.84 15.03
C SER A 57 25.08 22.75 13.73
N SER A 58 24.81 21.53 13.26
CA SER A 58 23.95 21.22 12.11
C SER A 58 23.42 19.77 12.22
N ILE A 59 22.36 19.45 11.47
CA ILE A 59 21.80 18.08 11.41
C ILE A 59 22.72 17.16 10.61
N THR A 60 23.21 17.64 9.46
CA THR A 60 24.30 17.00 8.71
C THR A 60 25.46 17.97 8.54
N ALA A 61 26.65 17.45 8.27
CA ALA A 61 27.79 18.29 7.92
C ALA A 61 27.57 19.09 6.61
N ALA A 62 26.65 18.62 5.74
CA ALA A 62 26.32 19.24 4.47
C ALA A 62 25.15 20.26 4.55
N CYS A 63 24.44 20.32 5.68
CA CYS A 63 23.38 21.31 5.90
C CYS A 63 23.94 22.75 5.92
N SER A 64 23.43 23.61 5.04
CA SER A 64 23.76 25.06 5.01
C SER A 64 22.78 25.93 5.83
N HIS A 65 21.85 25.30 6.56
CA HIS A 65 20.82 25.98 7.34
C HIS A 65 21.13 25.95 8.85
N PRO A 66 20.60 26.91 9.63
CA PRO A 66 20.76 26.91 11.08
C PRO A 66 20.01 25.73 11.74
N PRO A 67 20.48 25.25 12.91
CA PRO A 67 19.82 24.19 13.65
C PRO A 67 18.56 24.75 14.34
N GLN A 68 17.41 24.63 13.68
CA GLN A 68 16.11 25.11 14.19
C GLN A 68 15.13 23.98 14.52
N THR A 69 15.56 22.72 14.43
CA THR A 69 14.75 21.54 14.77
C THR A 69 15.32 20.86 16.00
N CYS A 70 14.48 20.62 17.01
CA CYS A 70 14.90 19.91 18.21
C CYS A 70 15.17 18.42 17.92
N ARG A 71 16.06 17.81 18.72
CA ARG A 71 16.44 16.40 18.60
C ARG A 71 15.25 15.41 18.59
N PRO A 72 14.22 15.55 19.44
CA PRO A 72 13.03 14.67 19.39
C PRO A 72 12.29 14.70 18.04
N CYS A 73 12.18 15.88 17.42
CA CYS A 73 11.55 16.01 16.11
C CYS A 73 12.39 15.36 15.01
N ILE A 74 13.73 15.47 15.06
CA ILE A 74 14.62 14.77 14.11
C ILE A 74 14.47 13.25 14.27
N SER A 75 14.50 12.74 15.51
CA SER A 75 14.30 11.31 15.77
C SER A 75 12.96 10.80 15.26
N SER A 76 11.88 11.56 15.49
CA SER A 76 10.54 11.21 15.04
C SER A 76 10.44 11.24 13.52
N TRP A 77 11.08 12.21 12.88
CA TRP A 77 11.17 12.31 11.42
C TRP A 77 11.88 11.10 10.81
N ILE A 78 13.04 10.70 11.36
CA ILE A 78 13.77 9.50 10.91
C ILE A 78 12.89 8.26 11.03
N SER A 79 12.23 8.05 12.18
CA SER A 79 11.33 6.89 12.39
C SER A 79 10.17 6.88 11.39
N SER A 80 9.54 8.03 11.16
CA SER A 80 8.42 8.14 10.21
C SER A 80 8.87 7.88 8.78
N ARG A 81 10.00 8.45 8.36
CA ARG A 81 10.53 8.28 7.00
C ARG A 81 11.00 6.85 6.74
N LEU A 82 11.62 6.21 7.73
CA LEU A 82 12.03 4.81 7.63
C LEU A 82 10.82 3.89 7.40
N LYS A 83 9.69 4.18 8.04
CA LYS A 83 8.44 3.42 7.89
C LYS A 83 7.72 3.69 6.56
N SER A 84 7.72 4.93 6.08
CA SER A 84 6.97 5.31 4.87
C SER A 84 7.74 5.13 3.57
N SER A 85 9.07 5.29 3.61
CA SER A 85 9.91 5.46 2.42
C SER A 85 11.18 4.61 2.44
N GLY A 86 11.40 3.82 3.50
CA GLY A 86 12.57 2.96 3.67
C GLY A 86 13.87 3.71 3.95
N HIS A 87 14.98 2.97 4.00
CA HIS A 87 16.30 3.47 4.37
C HIS A 87 16.93 4.41 3.30
N GLY A 88 16.51 4.31 2.03
CA GLY A 88 17.08 5.06 0.91
C GLY A 88 16.72 6.56 0.86
N SER A 89 15.73 6.99 1.63
CA SER A 89 15.14 8.34 1.57
C SER A 89 15.28 9.14 2.88
N LEU A 90 16.20 8.76 3.76
CA LEU A 90 16.43 9.50 5.00
C LEU A 90 17.16 10.82 4.70
N THR A 91 16.43 11.92 4.85
CA THR A 91 16.90 13.28 4.56
C THR A 91 16.63 14.23 5.73
N CYS A 92 17.35 15.36 5.76
CA CYS A 92 17.11 16.45 6.68
C CYS A 92 15.69 17.01 6.50
N PRO A 93 14.91 17.22 7.58
CA PRO A 93 13.55 17.75 7.50
C PRO A 93 13.46 19.21 7.03
N GLN A 94 14.58 19.96 7.00
CA GLN A 94 14.59 21.38 6.61
C GLN A 94 15.07 21.61 5.18
N CYS A 95 16.16 20.95 4.77
CA CYS A 95 16.79 21.18 3.46
C CYS A 95 16.82 19.95 2.54
N ASN A 96 16.26 18.82 2.98
CA ASN A 96 16.24 17.56 2.24
C ASN A 96 17.62 16.97 1.91
N GLU A 97 18.68 17.44 2.57
CA GLU A 97 20.04 16.88 2.45
C GLU A 97 20.09 15.45 2.98
N ARG A 98 20.87 14.56 2.35
CA ARG A 98 20.88 13.14 2.72
C ARG A 98 21.60 12.93 4.04
N LEU A 99 21.00 12.12 4.94
CA LEU A 99 21.65 11.71 6.17
C LEU A 99 22.61 10.54 5.89
N ASN A 100 23.79 10.57 6.49
CA ASN A 100 24.70 9.42 6.53
C ASN A 100 24.44 8.52 7.75
N ASP A 101 25.07 7.34 7.78
CA ASP A 101 24.90 6.36 8.86
C ASP A 101 25.24 6.93 10.25
N MET A 102 26.34 7.68 10.37
CA MET A 102 26.75 8.27 11.65
C MET A 102 25.73 9.30 12.16
N GLU A 103 25.16 10.10 11.25
CA GLU A 103 24.12 11.08 11.57
C GLU A 103 22.83 10.38 11.99
N ILE A 104 22.42 9.34 11.27
CA ILE A 104 21.23 8.54 11.63
C ILE A 104 21.42 7.92 13.01
N LYS A 105 22.58 7.30 13.28
CA LYS A 105 22.93 6.75 14.60
C LYS A 105 22.91 7.81 15.70
N ALA A 106 23.37 9.02 15.38
CA ALA A 106 23.43 10.11 16.34
C ALA A 106 22.04 10.61 16.72
N PHE A 107 21.06 10.64 15.81
CA PHE A 107 19.73 11.23 16.06
C PHE A 107 18.60 10.24 16.31
N ALA A 108 18.69 9.01 15.78
CA ALA A 108 17.69 7.98 15.97
C ALA A 108 17.70 7.42 17.41
N THR A 109 16.60 6.78 17.81
CA THR A 109 16.61 5.92 18.99
C THR A 109 17.34 4.61 18.67
N PRO A 110 17.88 3.89 19.67
CA PRO A 110 18.54 2.61 19.44
C PRO A 110 17.68 1.62 18.64
N GLU A 111 16.38 1.57 18.93
CA GLU A 111 15.43 0.67 18.27
C GLU A 111 15.25 1.01 16.79
N VAL A 112 15.14 2.31 16.46
CA VAL A 112 15.01 2.77 15.07
C VAL A 112 16.30 2.57 14.29
N TYR A 113 17.45 2.71 14.95
CA TYR A 113 18.75 2.49 14.31
C TYR A 113 18.95 1.00 13.99
N GLU A 114 18.59 0.09 14.89
CA GLU A 114 18.62 -1.35 14.63
C GLU A 114 17.73 -1.73 13.43
N GLU A 115 16.52 -1.16 13.33
CA GLU A 115 15.66 -1.35 12.15
C GLU A 115 16.32 -0.83 10.88
N TYR A 116 16.96 0.34 10.93
CA TYR A 116 17.69 0.91 9.80
C TYR A 116 18.86 0.02 9.35
N GLU A 117 19.67 -0.49 10.28
CA GLU A 117 20.80 -1.38 9.97
C GLU A 117 20.33 -2.66 9.26
N VAL A 118 19.25 -3.27 9.76
CA VAL A 118 18.64 -4.44 9.12
C VAL A 118 18.22 -4.12 7.68
N LEU A 119 17.61 -2.96 7.45
CA LEU A 119 17.18 -2.54 6.12
C LEU A 119 18.35 -2.28 5.16
N VAL A 120 19.42 -1.63 5.62
CA VAL A 120 20.64 -1.42 4.84
C VAL A 120 21.29 -2.74 4.47
N LEU A 121 21.39 -3.68 5.42
CA LEU A 121 21.92 -5.02 5.17
C LEU A 121 21.06 -5.77 4.14
N CYS A 122 19.75 -5.75 4.32
CA CYS A 122 18.80 -6.37 3.39
C CYS A 122 18.93 -5.78 1.98
N SER A 123 19.06 -4.46 1.86
CA SER A 123 19.30 -3.80 0.57
C SER A 123 20.65 -4.14 -0.04
N SER A 124 21.67 -4.43 0.75
CA SER A 124 22.97 -4.86 0.24
C SER A 124 22.95 -6.31 -0.23
N LEU A 125 22.01 -7.11 0.28
CA LEU A 125 21.79 -8.50 -0.10
C LEU A 125 20.77 -8.66 -1.23
N SER A 126 20.11 -7.60 -1.69
CA SER A 126 19.01 -7.70 -2.66
C SER A 126 19.41 -8.28 -4.00
N ASP A 127 20.69 -8.21 -4.34
CA ASP A 127 21.23 -8.76 -5.59
C ASP A 127 21.49 -10.28 -5.50
N ASN A 128 21.43 -10.85 -4.30
CA ASN A 128 21.58 -12.29 -4.10
C ASN A 128 20.29 -13.01 -4.54
N PRO A 129 20.36 -14.02 -5.43
CA PRO A 129 19.19 -14.77 -5.88
C PRO A 129 18.46 -15.53 -4.77
N GLU A 130 19.14 -15.87 -3.67
CA GLU A 130 18.54 -16.51 -2.50
C GLU A 130 17.86 -15.49 -1.58
N PHE A 131 18.07 -14.18 -1.77
CA PHE A 131 17.48 -13.15 -0.94
C PHE A 131 16.07 -12.78 -1.41
N HIS A 132 15.12 -12.79 -0.47
CA HIS A 132 13.73 -12.52 -0.75
C HIS A 132 13.16 -11.50 0.25
N TRP A 133 12.57 -10.43 -0.29
CA TRP A 133 11.80 -9.45 0.48
C TRP A 133 10.44 -10.02 0.90
N CYS A 134 10.03 -9.76 2.13
CA CYS A 134 8.68 -10.09 2.56
C CYS A 134 7.64 -9.21 1.84
N ILE A 135 6.59 -9.84 1.32
CA ILE A 135 5.45 -9.14 0.70
C ILE A 135 4.31 -8.85 1.70
N GLY A 136 4.53 -9.16 2.98
CA GLY A 136 3.53 -8.95 4.03
C GLY A 136 3.23 -7.46 4.22
N PRO A 137 1.96 -7.09 4.47
CA PRO A 137 1.57 -5.68 4.59
C PRO A 137 2.32 -4.99 5.73
N GLY A 138 3.06 -3.92 5.40
CA GLY A 138 3.86 -3.16 6.37
C GLY A 138 5.15 -3.83 6.84
N CYS A 139 5.51 -5.00 6.28
CA CYS A 139 6.76 -5.67 6.61
C CYS A 139 7.85 -5.26 5.62
N GLN A 140 8.91 -4.62 6.13
CA GLN A 140 10.09 -4.25 5.34
C GLN A 140 11.27 -5.21 5.54
N TYR A 141 11.02 -6.37 6.15
CA TYR A 141 12.06 -7.37 6.40
C TYR A 141 12.32 -8.23 5.16
N GLY A 142 13.57 -8.64 4.97
CA GLY A 142 13.95 -9.65 3.99
C GLY A 142 14.91 -10.67 4.59
N GLN A 143 14.99 -11.84 3.96
CA GLN A 143 15.85 -12.92 4.44
C GLN A 143 16.35 -13.77 3.28
N LEU A 144 17.44 -14.49 3.53
CA LEU A 144 17.90 -15.54 2.64
C LEU A 144 16.99 -16.76 2.75
N HIS A 145 16.68 -17.34 1.61
CA HIS A 145 15.90 -18.54 1.42
C HIS A 145 16.69 -19.47 0.49
N ALA A 146 17.54 -20.30 1.09
CA ALA A 146 18.39 -21.25 0.37
C ALA A 146 17.67 -22.59 0.10
N ASP A 147 16.49 -22.79 0.69
CA ASP A 147 15.72 -24.02 0.54
C ASP A 147 15.04 -24.05 -0.83
N SER A 148 15.01 -25.23 -1.47
CA SER A 148 14.25 -25.42 -2.73
C SER A 148 12.73 -25.42 -2.54
N ASN A 149 12.24 -25.22 -1.30
CA ASN A 149 10.82 -25.17 -1.00
C ASN A 149 10.23 -23.82 -1.45
N PRO A 150 9.12 -23.78 -2.22
CA PRO A 150 8.52 -22.52 -2.65
C PRO A 150 7.89 -21.69 -1.52
N ILE A 151 7.70 -22.27 -0.33
CA ILE A 151 7.11 -21.59 0.84
C ILE A 151 8.16 -20.68 1.49
N PHE A 152 8.00 -19.38 1.31
CA PHE A 152 8.68 -18.37 2.10
C PHE A 152 7.90 -18.09 3.40
N ARG A 153 8.57 -18.16 4.55
CA ARG A 153 8.03 -17.71 5.84
C ARG A 153 8.92 -16.61 6.40
N CYS A 154 8.36 -15.41 6.51
CA CYS A 154 9.07 -14.26 7.07
C CYS A 154 9.45 -14.48 8.54
N ALA A 155 10.73 -14.32 8.89
CA ALA A 155 11.22 -14.48 10.26
C ALA A 155 10.74 -13.36 11.20
N GLN A 156 10.38 -12.19 10.66
CA GLN A 156 9.92 -11.04 11.43
C GLN A 156 8.40 -11.07 11.70
N CYS A 157 7.58 -11.23 10.65
CA CYS A 157 6.12 -11.14 10.77
C CYS A 157 5.39 -12.47 10.61
N SER A 158 6.11 -13.58 10.37
CA SER A 158 5.54 -14.92 10.10
C SER A 158 4.63 -15.02 8.87
N PHE A 159 4.54 -13.97 8.04
CA PHE A 159 3.77 -13.98 6.80
C PHE A 159 4.30 -15.05 5.85
N ARG A 160 3.39 -15.78 5.21
CA ARG A 160 3.70 -16.86 4.27
C ARG A 160 3.42 -16.41 2.85
N SER A 161 4.38 -16.60 1.96
CA SER A 161 4.28 -16.28 0.53
C SER A 161 4.92 -17.36 -0.33
N CYS A 162 4.54 -17.40 -1.61
CA CYS A 162 5.23 -18.21 -2.60
C CYS A 162 6.39 -17.40 -3.20
N ILE A 163 7.61 -17.94 -3.21
CA ILE A 163 8.78 -17.26 -3.83
C ILE A 163 8.67 -17.19 -5.35
N GLU A 164 8.09 -18.21 -5.97
CA GLU A 164 7.99 -18.32 -7.43
C GLU A 164 6.97 -17.31 -7.97
N HIS A 165 5.81 -17.23 -7.33
CA HIS A 165 4.70 -16.36 -7.76
C HIS A 165 4.71 -14.97 -7.12
N LYS A 166 5.44 -14.77 -6.01
CA LYS A 166 5.46 -13.53 -5.21
C LYS A 166 4.06 -13.08 -4.77
N VAL A 167 3.21 -14.04 -4.39
CA VAL A 167 1.86 -13.83 -3.86
C VAL A 167 1.71 -14.42 -2.45
N PRO A 168 0.67 -14.04 -1.68
CA PRO A 168 0.33 -14.73 -0.44
C PRO A 168 0.26 -16.24 -0.68
N TRP A 169 0.73 -17.02 0.29
CA TRP A 169 0.84 -18.46 0.11
C TRP A 169 -0.52 -19.09 -0.24
N HIS A 170 -0.53 -19.89 -1.30
CA HIS A 170 -1.72 -20.58 -1.80
C HIS A 170 -1.84 -21.96 -1.13
N ASP A 171 -2.39 -21.98 0.09
CA ASP A 171 -2.64 -23.23 0.81
C ASP A 171 -3.53 -24.18 -0.01
N GLY A 172 -3.16 -25.46 -0.02
CA GLY A 172 -3.89 -26.52 -0.74
C GLY A 172 -3.54 -26.66 -2.21
N PHE A 173 -2.68 -25.81 -2.76
CA PHE A 173 -2.21 -25.90 -4.15
C PHE A 173 -0.68 -25.94 -4.21
N THR A 174 -0.16 -26.86 -5.00
CA THR A 174 1.20 -26.75 -5.55
C THR A 174 1.27 -25.55 -6.50
N CYS A 175 2.48 -25.09 -6.82
CA CYS A 175 2.64 -23.97 -7.75
C CYS A 175 2.00 -24.24 -9.12
N THR A 176 2.14 -25.46 -9.63
CA THR A 176 1.57 -25.87 -10.92
C THR A 176 0.04 -25.88 -10.90
N GLU A 177 -0.58 -26.32 -9.80
CA GLU A 177 -2.05 -26.28 -9.66
C GLU A 177 -2.56 -24.85 -9.46
N TYR A 178 -1.81 -24.00 -8.76
CA TYR A 178 -2.13 -22.59 -8.62
C TYR A 178 -2.15 -21.89 -9.99
N ASP A 179 -1.14 -22.11 -10.84
CA ASP A 179 -1.10 -21.58 -12.21
C ASP A 179 -2.32 -22.01 -13.04
N ALA A 180 -2.66 -23.31 -12.99
CA ALA A 180 -3.83 -23.83 -13.67
C ALA A 180 -5.13 -23.17 -13.18
N SER A 181 -5.23 -22.89 -11.87
CA SER A 181 -6.38 -22.22 -11.27
C SER A 181 -6.53 -20.77 -11.76
N ILE A 182 -5.42 -20.03 -11.92
CA ILE A 182 -5.41 -18.66 -12.41
C ILE A 182 -5.89 -18.62 -13.87
N VAL A 183 -5.40 -19.55 -14.70
CA VAL A 183 -5.84 -19.66 -16.10
C VAL A 183 -7.33 -20.01 -16.21
N SER A 184 -7.82 -20.97 -15.41
CA SER A 184 -9.24 -21.33 -15.40
C SER A 184 -10.12 -20.14 -15.02
N ARG A 185 -9.75 -19.44 -13.94
CA ARG A 185 -10.47 -18.24 -13.47
C ARG A 185 -10.48 -17.13 -14.51
N GLN A 186 -9.37 -16.90 -15.20
CA GLN A 186 -9.29 -15.89 -16.26
C GLN A 186 -10.26 -16.21 -17.41
N ARG A 187 -10.31 -17.48 -17.85
CA ARG A 187 -11.26 -17.92 -18.89
C ARG A 187 -12.70 -17.73 -18.48
N GLU A 188 -13.05 -18.07 -17.24
CA GLU A 188 -14.39 -17.85 -16.70
C GLU A 188 -14.79 -16.37 -16.70
N MET A 189 -13.86 -15.48 -16.31
CA MET A 189 -14.07 -14.03 -16.35
C MET A 189 -14.28 -13.51 -17.77
N GLU A 190 -13.47 -13.98 -18.74
CA GLU A 190 -13.60 -13.62 -20.15
C GLU A 190 -14.92 -14.11 -20.75
N GLU A 191 -15.33 -15.35 -20.45
CA GLU A 191 -16.63 -15.87 -20.85
C GLU A 191 -17.78 -15.07 -20.26
N ALA A 192 -17.71 -14.71 -18.98
CA ALA A 192 -18.71 -13.89 -18.32
C ALA A 192 -18.79 -12.50 -18.96
N ALA A 193 -17.65 -11.88 -19.24
CA ALA A 193 -17.56 -10.59 -19.93
C ALA A 193 -18.13 -10.68 -21.36
N SER A 194 -17.81 -11.74 -22.11
CA SER A 194 -18.34 -12.02 -23.44
C SER A 194 -19.87 -12.18 -23.39
N LYS A 195 -20.39 -13.04 -22.51
CA LYS A 195 -21.84 -13.23 -22.30
C LYS A 195 -22.54 -11.91 -21.97
N LYS A 196 -21.92 -11.05 -21.14
CA LYS A 196 -22.45 -9.71 -20.82
C LYS A 196 -22.44 -8.78 -22.04
N LYS A 197 -21.35 -8.74 -22.80
CA LYS A 197 -21.23 -7.93 -24.03
C LYS A 197 -22.27 -8.35 -25.07
N ILE A 198 -22.40 -9.64 -25.33
CA ILE A 198 -23.40 -10.18 -26.27
C ILE A 198 -24.83 -9.80 -25.81
N LYS A 199 -25.14 -9.80 -24.51
CA LYS A 199 -26.45 -9.33 -23.99
C LYS A 199 -26.68 -7.83 -24.20
N GLN A 200 -25.63 -7.01 -24.24
CA GLN A 200 -25.72 -5.57 -24.43
C GLN A 200 -25.84 -5.19 -25.91
N THR A 201 -25.06 -5.83 -26.78
CA THR A 201 -24.98 -5.49 -28.22
C THR A 201 -25.99 -6.22 -29.08
N SER A 202 -26.47 -7.39 -28.65
CA SER A 202 -27.45 -8.19 -29.39
C SER A 202 -28.79 -8.32 -28.66
N ARG A 203 -29.88 -8.42 -29.43
CA ARG A 203 -31.22 -8.72 -28.92
C ARG A 203 -31.83 -9.90 -29.67
N GLN A 204 -32.62 -10.69 -28.97
CA GLN A 204 -33.39 -11.78 -29.58
C GLN A 204 -34.63 -11.22 -30.27
N CYS A 205 -34.90 -11.74 -31.48
CA CYS A 205 -36.11 -11.45 -32.23
C CYS A 205 -37.36 -11.91 -31.45
N PRO A 206 -38.38 -11.05 -31.30
CA PRO A 206 -39.63 -11.38 -30.63
C PRO A 206 -40.62 -12.17 -31.50
N GLY A 207 -40.30 -12.45 -32.76
CA GLY A 207 -41.17 -13.23 -33.65
C GLY A 207 -41.39 -14.64 -33.12
N GLU A 208 -42.61 -15.13 -33.29
CA GLU A 208 -43.06 -16.46 -32.85
C GLU A 208 -42.05 -17.54 -33.25
N ASN A 209 -41.56 -18.30 -32.27
CA ASN A 209 -40.57 -19.37 -32.44
C ASN A 209 -39.25 -18.98 -33.17
N CYS A 210 -38.91 -17.69 -33.23
CA CYS A 210 -37.70 -17.25 -33.94
C CYS A 210 -36.45 -17.24 -33.05
N GLY A 211 -36.46 -16.42 -31.98
CA GLY A 211 -35.36 -16.30 -31.01
C GLY A 211 -34.00 -15.83 -31.57
N TRP A 212 -33.90 -15.53 -32.87
CA TRP A 212 -32.65 -15.20 -33.55
C TRP A 212 -32.01 -13.94 -32.94
N ARG A 213 -30.71 -14.01 -32.61
CA ARG A 213 -29.96 -12.85 -32.10
C ARG A 213 -29.61 -11.90 -33.25
N ILE A 214 -29.98 -10.64 -33.09
CA ILE A 214 -29.74 -9.55 -34.03
C ILE A 214 -28.84 -8.54 -33.33
N GLU A 215 -27.79 -8.10 -34.00
CA GLU A 215 -26.94 -6.97 -33.60
C GLU A 215 -27.46 -5.70 -34.26
N LYS A 216 -27.47 -4.58 -33.52
CA LYS A 216 -27.91 -3.30 -34.08
C LYS A 216 -26.75 -2.63 -34.80
N ASN A 217 -26.90 -2.45 -36.10
CA ASN A 217 -26.08 -1.50 -36.85
C ASN A 217 -26.64 -0.10 -36.60
N GLU A 218 -25.77 0.89 -36.39
CA GLU A 218 -26.13 2.26 -36.01
C GLU A 218 -27.20 2.89 -36.91
N GLY A 219 -27.98 3.83 -36.38
CA GLY A 219 -29.04 4.55 -37.12
C GLY A 219 -30.44 4.39 -36.52
N CYS A 220 -31.22 3.41 -36.97
CA CYS A 220 -32.66 3.32 -36.69
C CYS A 220 -33.02 2.25 -35.65
N ASP A 221 -34.02 2.53 -34.80
CA ASP A 221 -34.57 1.56 -33.83
C ASP A 221 -35.65 0.63 -34.44
N HIS A 222 -35.98 0.78 -35.72
CA HIS A 222 -36.81 -0.17 -36.45
C HIS A 222 -35.93 -1.29 -37.03
N ILE A 223 -36.22 -2.54 -36.65
CA ILE A 223 -35.45 -3.72 -37.08
C ILE A 223 -36.38 -4.73 -37.75
N THR A 224 -35.95 -5.24 -38.91
CA THR A 224 -36.56 -6.38 -39.60
C THR A 224 -35.69 -7.62 -39.39
N CYS A 225 -36.24 -8.67 -38.79
CA CYS A 225 -35.51 -9.92 -38.61
C CYS A 225 -35.23 -10.58 -39.97
N ARG A 226 -33.96 -10.89 -40.26
CA ARG A 226 -33.59 -11.54 -41.53
C ARG A 226 -34.16 -12.96 -41.66
N LYS A 227 -34.35 -13.67 -40.53
CA LYS A 227 -34.82 -15.07 -40.47
C LYS A 227 -36.34 -15.21 -40.59
N CYS A 228 -37.12 -14.57 -39.71
CA CYS A 228 -38.59 -14.70 -39.69
C CYS A 228 -39.34 -13.52 -40.31
N LYS A 229 -38.62 -12.50 -40.82
CA LYS A 229 -39.17 -11.27 -41.41
C LYS A 229 -40.05 -10.43 -40.46
N THR A 230 -40.09 -10.75 -39.18
CA THR A 230 -40.80 -9.93 -38.17
C THR A 230 -40.13 -8.57 -38.03
N GLU A 231 -40.93 -7.52 -38.14
CA GLU A 231 -40.53 -6.13 -37.94
C GLU A 231 -40.88 -5.69 -36.52
N PHE A 232 -39.93 -5.10 -35.80
CA PHE A 232 -40.13 -4.70 -34.41
C PHE A 232 -39.23 -3.55 -33.99
N CYS A 233 -39.58 -2.90 -32.88
CA CYS A 233 -38.76 -1.85 -32.27
C CYS A 233 -37.62 -2.45 -31.42
N TRP A 234 -36.38 -2.06 -31.69
CA TRP A 234 -35.18 -2.51 -30.96
C TRP A 234 -35.29 -2.28 -29.46
N LEU A 235 -35.75 -1.10 -29.03
CA LEU A 235 -35.78 -0.71 -27.62
C LEU A 235 -36.80 -1.50 -26.79
N CYS A 236 -38.00 -1.70 -27.34
CA CYS A 236 -39.15 -2.20 -26.58
C CYS A 236 -39.68 -3.56 -27.05
N LYS A 237 -39.16 -4.12 -28.15
CA LYS A 237 -39.61 -5.36 -28.79
C LYS A 237 -41.07 -5.33 -29.29
N ALA A 238 -41.72 -4.16 -29.32
CA ALA A 238 -43.08 -4.03 -29.86
C ALA A 238 -43.11 -4.34 -31.35
N ASN A 239 -44.16 -5.03 -31.79
CA ASN A 239 -44.37 -5.39 -33.18
C ASN A 239 -44.67 -4.13 -34.01
N TYR A 240 -43.99 -3.99 -35.14
CA TYR A 240 -44.13 -2.80 -35.98
C TYR A 240 -45.49 -2.70 -36.66
N LYS A 241 -46.17 -3.84 -36.90
CA LYS A 241 -47.55 -3.84 -37.39
C LYS A 241 -48.51 -3.17 -36.41
N ASP A 242 -48.31 -3.38 -35.11
CA ASP A 242 -49.12 -2.75 -34.05
C ASP A 242 -48.80 -1.26 -33.92
N ILE A 243 -47.53 -0.89 -34.06
CA ILE A 243 -47.09 0.52 -34.09
C ILE A 243 -47.70 1.26 -35.28
N ARG A 244 -47.77 0.63 -36.46
CA ARG A 244 -48.45 1.23 -37.63
C ARG A 244 -49.96 1.38 -37.43
N ARG A 245 -50.62 0.48 -36.69
CA ARG A 245 -52.07 0.50 -36.47
C ARG A 245 -52.50 1.43 -35.34
N HIS A 246 -51.79 1.40 -34.21
CA HIS A 246 -52.16 2.09 -32.98
C HIS A 246 -51.22 3.27 -32.65
N GLY A 247 -50.27 3.56 -33.53
CA GLY A 247 -49.27 4.61 -33.33
C GLY A 247 -48.35 4.35 -32.14
N ASN A 248 -47.89 5.44 -31.52
CA ASN A 248 -46.91 5.42 -30.45
C ASN A 248 -47.39 4.72 -29.16
N MET A 249 -48.70 4.47 -29.02
CA MET A 249 -49.27 3.74 -27.88
C MET A 249 -48.91 2.25 -27.88
N ALA A 250 -48.51 1.68 -29.02
CA ALA A 250 -48.08 0.29 -29.10
C ALA A 250 -46.67 0.05 -28.51
N HIS A 251 -45.89 1.12 -28.27
CA HIS A 251 -44.63 0.99 -27.55
C HIS A 251 -44.86 0.68 -26.06
N ARG A 252 -43.85 0.11 -25.39
CA ARG A 252 -43.91 -0.10 -23.94
C ARG A 252 -43.94 1.25 -23.21
N ARG A 253 -44.86 1.41 -22.26
CA ARG A 253 -45.09 2.65 -21.47
C ARG A 253 -43.82 3.30 -20.89
N THR A 254 -42.79 2.50 -20.56
CA THR A 254 -41.54 2.97 -19.96
C THR A 254 -40.47 3.41 -20.97
N ARG A 255 -40.79 3.44 -22.26
CA ARG A 255 -39.80 3.68 -23.34
C ARG A 255 -40.06 5.01 -24.03
N ARG A 256 -39.00 5.59 -24.60
CA ARG A 256 -38.97 6.94 -25.21
C ARG A 256 -40.06 7.17 -26.25
N TYR A 257 -40.35 6.18 -27.08
CA TYR A 257 -41.33 6.32 -28.17
C TYR A 257 -42.78 6.13 -27.75
N TYR A 258 -43.06 5.87 -26.46
CA TYR A 258 -44.43 5.82 -25.99
C TYR A 258 -45.04 7.23 -25.96
N SER A 259 -46.33 7.36 -26.31
CA SER A 259 -46.97 8.67 -26.53
C SER A 259 -46.79 9.68 -25.40
N THR A 260 -46.75 9.26 -24.14
CA THR A 260 -46.58 10.17 -22.98
C THR A 260 -45.13 10.57 -22.70
N ASN A 261 -44.15 9.93 -23.34
CA ASN A 261 -42.71 10.13 -23.09
C ASN A 261 -42.02 10.84 -24.25
N LEU A 262 -42.77 11.22 -25.29
CA LEU A 262 -42.25 11.99 -26.40
C LEU A 262 -41.88 13.40 -25.88
N PRO A 263 -40.74 13.95 -26.29
CA PRO A 263 -40.41 15.34 -25.97
C PRO A 263 -41.52 16.25 -26.51
N ALA A 264 -41.96 17.22 -25.69
CA ALA A 264 -42.88 18.24 -26.15
C ALA A 264 -42.24 19.01 -27.33
N LEU A 265 -43.02 19.15 -28.40
CA LEU A 265 -42.66 19.96 -29.57
C LEU A 265 -42.68 21.45 -29.22
#